data_AF-A0A1R3UXK7-F1
#
_entry.id   AF-A0A1R3UXK7-F1
#
_cell.length_a   1.000
_cell.length_b   1.000
_cell.length_c   1.000
_cell.angle_alpha   90.00
_cell.angle_beta   90.00
_cell.angle_gamma   90.00
#
_symmetry.space_group_name_H-M   'P 1'
#
loop_
_entity.id
_entity.type
_entity.pdbx_description
1 polymer ?
#
loop_
_entity_poly.entity_id
_entity_poly.type
_entity_poly.pdbx_seq_one_letter_code
_entity_poly.pdbx_strand_id
1 'polypeptide(L)'
;PVRMYMREMGTVELLTREGEIDIAKRIEDGINQVQCSVAEYPASIASLLDQFDKVEAEELRLTDIISGFIDPDQDDVAPTATHIGSELSEKELDDEDDEDEEKDDTDEDDESDEDVGIDPELAREKFSELRRTYAAMETAIQQYGRYDERTKASIDALSETFKQFRLIPKQFDRLVNDMRQTMDKVRTQERLVMRLCVDQAKMPKKTFVQLFAGNESSDAWIDEALNSGKPYAERVARYEEDLRRCVQKLKIIEEES
;
A
#
# COMPACT_ATOMS: atom_id res chain seq x y z
N PRO A 1 22.43 4.10 -32.40
CA PRO A 1 21.61 3.37 -31.40
C PRO A 1 22.24 2.03 -30.96
N VAL A 2 22.25 0.99 -31.80
CA VAL A 2 22.70 -0.37 -31.42
C VAL A 2 24.14 -0.44 -30.87
N ARG A 3 25.07 0.30 -31.48
CA ARG A 3 26.47 0.34 -31.03
C ARG A 3 26.67 1.08 -29.70
N MET A 4 25.76 1.99 -29.34
CA MET A 4 25.76 2.65 -28.03
C MET A 4 25.26 1.68 -26.95
N TYR A 5 24.15 0.98 -27.20
CA TYR A 5 23.59 -0.03 -26.31
C TYR A 5 24.59 -1.15 -25.97
N MET A 6 25.23 -1.74 -26.99
CA MET A 6 26.23 -2.79 -26.79
C MET A 6 27.45 -2.32 -25.98
N ARG A 7 27.80 -1.04 -26.09
CA ARG A 7 28.89 -0.45 -25.30
C ARG A 7 28.47 -0.25 -23.85
N GLU A 8 27.23 0.14 -23.60
CA GLU A 8 26.68 0.32 -22.25
C GLU A 8 26.47 -1.03 -21.55
N MET A 9 25.89 -2.03 -22.23
CA MET A 9 25.78 -3.39 -21.68
C MET A 9 27.15 -4.01 -21.38
N GLY A 10 28.16 -3.75 -22.22
CA GLY A 10 29.52 -4.25 -22.01
C GLY A 10 30.26 -3.65 -20.81
N THR A 11 29.68 -2.64 -20.14
CA THR A 11 30.21 -2.11 -18.87
C THR A 11 29.67 -2.86 -17.63
N VAL A 12 28.62 -3.66 -17.78
CA VAL A 12 28.03 -4.45 -16.70
C VAL A 12 28.76 -5.80 -16.62
N GLU A 13 29.34 -6.09 -15.45
CA GLU A 13 30.03 -7.35 -15.21
C GLU A 13 29.03 -8.52 -15.13
N LEU A 14 29.44 -9.70 -15.61
CA LEU A 14 28.62 -10.91 -15.51
C LEU A 14 28.47 -11.33 -14.04
N LEU A 15 27.27 -11.82 -13.70
CA LEU A 15 26.98 -12.32 -12.37
C LEU A 15 27.74 -13.62 -12.08
N THR A 16 28.25 -13.73 -10.86
CA THR A 16 28.73 -15.01 -10.31
C THR A 16 27.54 -15.76 -9.71
N ARG A 17 27.65 -17.09 -9.59
CA ARG A 17 26.61 -17.91 -8.92
C ARG A 17 26.27 -17.40 -7.51
N GLU A 18 27.26 -16.91 -6.77
CA GLU A 18 27.05 -16.30 -5.45
C GLU A 18 26.30 -14.97 -5.57
N GLY A 19 26.65 -14.13 -6.55
CA GLY A 19 25.93 -12.88 -6.84
C GLY A 19 24.48 -13.10 -7.27
N GLU A 20 24.18 -14.16 -8.03
CA GLU A 20 22.81 -14.56 -8.38
C GLU A 20 21.99 -14.92 -7.13
N ILE A 21 22.58 -15.69 -6.20
CA ILE A 21 21.93 -16.07 -4.94
C ILE A 21 21.68 -14.83 -4.06
N ASP A 22 22.65 -13.92 -3.98
CA ASP A 22 22.51 -12.69 -3.18
C ASP A 22 21.43 -11.76 -3.74
N ILE A 23 21.32 -11.67 -5.08
CA ILE A 23 20.22 -10.92 -5.72
C ILE A 23 18.88 -11.59 -5.43
N ALA A 24 18.79 -12.92 -5.55
CA ALA A 24 17.55 -13.65 -5.26
C ALA A 24 17.08 -13.40 -3.81
N LYS A 25 17.98 -13.49 -2.83
CA LYS A 25 17.67 -13.18 -1.43
C LYS A 25 17.19 -11.75 -1.25
N ARG A 26 17.84 -10.78 -1.90
CA ARG A 26 17.43 -9.37 -1.82
C ARG A 26 16.05 -9.12 -2.41
N ILE A 27 15.71 -9.83 -3.50
CA ILE A 27 14.37 -9.76 -4.10
C ILE A 27 13.34 -10.36 -3.15
N GLU A 28 13.64 -11.51 -2.56
CA GLU A 28 12.76 -12.20 -1.60
C GLU A 28 12.53 -11.35 -0.34
N ASP A 29 13.58 -10.80 0.26
CA ASP A 29 13.51 -9.90 1.40
C ASP A 29 12.66 -8.66 1.08
N GLY A 30 12.82 -8.10 -0.13
CA GLY A 30 12.05 -6.96 -0.59
C GLY A 30 10.55 -7.27 -0.75
N ILE A 31 10.23 -8.41 -1.37
CA ILE A 31 8.85 -8.88 -1.53
C ILE A 31 8.21 -9.13 -0.16
N ASN A 32 8.92 -9.80 0.75
CA ASN A 32 8.44 -10.07 2.10
C ASN A 32 8.19 -8.77 2.87
N GLN A 33 9.07 -7.77 2.74
CA GLN A 33 8.88 -6.47 3.37
C GLN A 33 7.61 -5.77 2.87
N VAL A 34 7.33 -5.81 1.56
CA VAL A 34 6.11 -5.24 0.98
C VAL A 34 4.88 -6.02 1.46
N GLN A 35 4.94 -7.35 1.49
CA GLN A 35 3.86 -8.20 2.00
C GLN A 35 3.53 -7.90 3.46
N CYS A 36 4.54 -7.78 4.33
CA CYS A 36 4.35 -7.37 5.72
C CYS A 36 3.70 -5.98 5.82
N SER A 37 4.12 -5.04 4.99
CA SER A 37 3.55 -3.68 4.98
C SER A 37 2.08 -3.67 4.55
N VAL A 38 1.70 -4.52 3.59
CA VAL A 38 0.30 -4.69 3.15
C VAL A 38 -0.53 -5.36 4.25
N ALA A 39 0.04 -6.35 4.95
CA ALA A 39 -0.63 -7.07 6.03
C ALA A 39 -0.87 -6.19 7.28
N GLU A 40 -0.03 -5.18 7.51
CA GLU A 40 -0.22 -4.18 8.57
C GLU A 40 -1.27 -3.12 8.25
N TYR A 41 -1.81 -3.09 7.01
CA TYR A 41 -2.81 -2.09 6.59
C TYR A 41 -4.24 -2.64 6.68
N PRO A 42 -5.06 -2.20 7.66
CA PRO A 42 -6.41 -2.73 7.88
C PRO A 42 -7.33 -2.65 6.67
N ALA A 43 -7.26 -1.54 5.91
CA ALA A 43 -8.14 -1.35 4.75
C ALA A 43 -7.84 -2.34 3.61
N SER A 44 -6.60 -2.84 3.48
CA SER A 44 -6.28 -3.94 2.55
C SER A 44 -7.05 -5.21 2.90
N ILE A 45 -7.13 -5.52 4.20
CA ILE A 45 -7.81 -6.72 4.68
C ILE A 45 -9.32 -6.56 4.56
N ALA A 46 -9.85 -5.36 4.81
CA ALA A 46 -11.25 -5.04 4.57
C ALA A 46 -11.64 -5.28 3.11
N SER A 47 -10.81 -4.77 2.17
CA SER A 47 -11.00 -4.99 0.73
C SER A 47 -10.97 -6.48 0.37
N LEU A 48 -10.07 -7.27 0.97
CA LEU A 48 -10.01 -8.72 0.75
C LEU A 48 -11.28 -9.43 1.27
N LEU A 49 -11.78 -9.06 2.45
CA LEU A 49 -13.02 -9.61 3.01
C LEU A 49 -14.24 -9.26 2.14
N ASP A 50 -14.32 -8.02 1.63
CA ASP A 50 -15.39 -7.59 0.72
C ASP A 50 -15.36 -8.38 -0.60
N GLN A 51 -14.17 -8.71 -1.11
CA GLN A 51 -14.05 -9.57 -2.29
C GLN A 51 -14.49 -11.01 -1.99
N PHE A 52 -14.17 -11.54 -0.81
CA PHE A 52 -14.65 -12.86 -0.41
C PHE A 52 -16.18 -12.90 -0.27
N ASP A 53 -16.81 -11.83 0.22
CA ASP A 53 -18.27 -11.73 0.28
C ASP A 53 -18.91 -11.76 -1.12
N LYS A 54 -18.23 -11.21 -2.13
CA LYS A 54 -18.65 -11.34 -3.53
C LYS A 54 -18.47 -12.75 -4.08
N VAL A 55 -17.47 -13.50 -3.60
CA VAL A 55 -17.32 -14.93 -3.92
C VAL A 55 -18.48 -15.72 -3.32
N GLU A 56 -18.86 -15.46 -2.07
CA GLU A 56 -20.03 -16.11 -1.45
C GLU A 56 -21.34 -15.74 -2.13
N ALA A 57 -21.41 -14.54 -2.74
CA ALA A 57 -22.53 -14.10 -3.57
C ALA A 57 -22.52 -14.64 -5.02
N GLU A 58 -21.56 -15.50 -5.37
CA GLU A 58 -21.37 -16.04 -6.72
C GLU A 58 -21.06 -14.96 -7.80
N GLU A 59 -20.58 -13.78 -7.40
CA GLU A 59 -20.19 -12.68 -8.30
C GLU A 59 -18.71 -12.76 -8.75
N LEU A 60 -17.87 -13.42 -7.95
CA LEU A 60 -16.43 -13.63 -8.20
C LEU A 60 -16.06 -15.10 -7.98
N ARG A 61 -14.96 -15.57 -8.60
CA ARG A 61 -14.40 -16.89 -8.28
C ARG A 61 -13.34 -16.76 -7.20
N LEU A 62 -13.20 -17.80 -6.39
CA LEU A 62 -12.15 -17.85 -5.36
C LEU A 62 -10.74 -17.77 -5.98
N THR A 63 -10.58 -18.39 -7.14
CA THR A 63 -9.38 -18.36 -7.99
C THR A 63 -9.09 -16.99 -8.62
N ASP A 64 -9.97 -15.99 -8.47
CA ASP A 64 -9.68 -14.62 -8.89
C ASP A 64 -9.01 -13.81 -7.76
N ILE A 65 -9.07 -14.32 -6.52
CA ILE A 65 -8.60 -13.65 -5.31
C ILE A 65 -7.30 -14.29 -4.81
N ILE A 66 -7.34 -15.61 -4.62
CA ILE A 66 -6.26 -16.38 -4.01
C ILE A 66 -5.86 -17.55 -4.90
N SER A 67 -4.57 -17.89 -4.83
CA SER A 67 -3.99 -19.09 -5.45
C SER A 67 -3.80 -20.24 -4.46
N GLY A 68 -4.02 -20.00 -3.16
CA GLY A 68 -3.94 -21.01 -2.12
C GLY A 68 -3.66 -20.43 -0.73
N PHE A 69 -3.29 -21.30 0.19
CA PHE A 69 -2.93 -20.96 1.57
C PHE A 69 -1.52 -21.49 1.89
N ILE A 70 -0.79 -20.73 2.71
CA ILE A 70 0.49 -21.14 3.27
C ILE A 70 0.20 -21.88 4.58
N ASP A 71 0.69 -23.11 4.69
CA ASP A 71 0.63 -23.88 5.92
C ASP A 71 1.80 -23.44 6.82
N PRO A 72 1.55 -22.83 7.99
CA PRO A 72 2.61 -22.38 8.90
C PRO A 72 3.48 -23.52 9.45
N ASP A 73 3.05 -24.79 9.32
CA ASP A 73 3.83 -25.97 9.72
C ASP A 73 4.75 -26.52 8.60
N GLN A 74 4.69 -25.95 7.39
CA GLN A 74 5.60 -26.29 6.28
C GLN A 74 6.69 -25.24 6.14
N ASP A 75 7.89 -25.56 6.64
CA ASP A 75 9.12 -24.73 6.67
C ASP A 75 9.68 -24.31 5.29
N ASP A 76 9.01 -24.60 4.17
CA ASP A 76 9.63 -24.48 2.83
C ASP A 76 8.69 -23.95 1.75
N VAL A 77 8.10 -22.78 2.01
CA VAL A 77 7.54 -21.99 0.91
C VAL A 77 8.00 -20.55 1.07
N ALA A 78 9.08 -20.23 0.34
CA ALA A 78 9.41 -18.87 -0.04
C ALA A 78 8.10 -18.15 -0.38
N PRO A 79 7.86 -16.93 0.15
CA PRO A 79 6.71 -16.13 -0.27
C PRO A 79 6.76 -16.10 -1.78
N THR A 80 5.81 -16.80 -2.42
CA THR A 80 5.90 -17.01 -3.85
C THR A 80 6.07 -15.66 -4.47
N ALA A 81 7.12 -15.53 -5.28
CA ALA A 81 7.52 -14.32 -5.96
C ALA A 81 6.38 -13.86 -6.87
N THR A 82 5.34 -13.30 -6.26
CA THR A 82 4.39 -12.41 -6.89
C THR A 82 5.26 -11.35 -7.51
N HIS A 83 5.08 -11.12 -8.81
CA HIS A 83 5.70 -10.11 -9.64
C HIS A 83 5.38 -8.69 -9.12
N ILE A 84 5.73 -8.40 -7.87
CA ILE A 84 5.52 -7.09 -7.24
C ILE A 84 6.55 -6.17 -7.87
N GLY A 85 6.15 -5.47 -8.92
CA GLY A 85 6.94 -4.42 -9.54
C GLY A 85 7.29 -4.58 -11.02
N SER A 86 6.70 -5.53 -11.77
CA SER A 86 6.83 -5.49 -13.24
C SER A 86 5.76 -4.63 -13.92
N GLU A 87 4.66 -4.28 -13.25
CA GLU A 87 3.81 -3.18 -13.69
C GLU A 87 4.42 -1.85 -13.21
N LEU A 88 5.48 -1.41 -13.92
CA LEU A 88 5.54 0.01 -14.24
C LEU A 88 4.18 0.33 -14.84
N SER A 89 3.40 1.24 -14.23
CA SER A 89 2.14 1.66 -14.82
C SER A 89 2.41 2.00 -16.28
N GLU A 90 1.64 1.51 -17.24
CA GLU A 90 1.79 1.84 -18.67
C GLU A 90 1.96 3.36 -18.90
N LYS A 91 1.43 4.17 -17.99
CA LYS A 91 1.60 5.63 -17.92
C LYS A 91 3.04 6.16 -17.72
N GLU A 92 3.99 5.36 -17.27
CA GLU A 92 5.42 5.75 -17.15
C GLU A 92 6.25 5.27 -18.35
N LEU A 93 5.66 4.50 -19.28
CA LEU A 93 6.30 4.02 -20.50
C LEU A 93 5.91 4.83 -21.75
N ASP A 94 4.95 5.75 -21.64
CA ASP A 94 4.33 6.46 -22.77
C ASP A 94 5.08 7.71 -23.25
N ASP A 95 6.35 7.88 -22.87
CA ASP A 95 7.17 9.05 -23.25
C ASP A 95 8.38 8.73 -24.16
N GLU A 96 8.52 7.50 -24.67
CA GLU A 96 9.52 7.15 -25.70
C GLU A 96 9.03 6.04 -26.66
N ASP A 97 8.13 6.35 -27.60
CA ASP A 97 8.26 5.99 -29.04
C ASP A 97 6.98 6.32 -29.82
N ASP A 98 7.04 7.39 -30.61
CA ASP A 98 6.10 7.66 -31.70
C ASP A 98 6.79 7.20 -32.99
N GLU A 99 6.68 5.91 -33.33
CA GLU A 99 6.82 5.41 -34.71
C GLU A 99 6.31 3.95 -34.82
N ASP A 100 5.32 3.78 -35.68
CA ASP A 100 4.66 2.54 -36.11
C ASP A 100 5.62 1.35 -36.32
N GLU A 101 5.22 0.13 -35.93
CA GLU A 101 5.04 -0.98 -36.88
C GLU A 101 4.49 -2.28 -36.24
N GLU A 102 3.44 -2.76 -36.91
CA GLU A 102 2.99 -4.15 -37.09
C GLU A 102 2.43 -4.98 -35.90
N LYS A 103 1.12 -5.21 -36.03
CA LYS A 103 0.38 -6.33 -35.43
C LYS A 103 1.05 -7.65 -35.82
N ASP A 104 1.51 -8.40 -34.83
CA ASP A 104 1.65 -9.84 -34.95
C ASP A 104 0.79 -10.50 -33.87
N ASP A 105 -0.27 -11.17 -34.32
CA ASP A 105 -1.10 -12.08 -33.54
C ASP A 105 -0.23 -13.29 -33.17
N THR A 106 0.48 -13.24 -32.06
CA THR A 106 1.09 -14.42 -31.45
C THR A 106 0.21 -14.97 -30.35
N ASP A 107 -0.57 -15.97 -30.76
CA ASP A 107 -1.04 -17.13 -30.01
C ASP A 107 -1.31 -16.92 -28.51
N GLU A 108 -2.61 -16.86 -28.21
CA GLU A 108 -3.19 -17.19 -26.91
C GLU A 108 -2.62 -18.53 -26.44
N ASP A 109 -1.56 -18.48 -25.64
CA ASP A 109 -1.15 -19.61 -24.80
C ASP A 109 -2.30 -19.89 -23.84
N ASP A 110 -3.08 -20.90 -24.23
CA ASP A 110 -3.98 -21.72 -23.43
C ASP A 110 -3.20 -22.29 -22.24
N GLU A 111 -2.88 -21.43 -21.27
CA GLU A 111 -2.62 -21.84 -19.90
C GLU A 111 -3.94 -22.45 -19.42
N SER A 112 -4.02 -23.76 -19.60
CA SER A 112 -4.96 -24.64 -18.94
C SER A 112 -5.26 -24.11 -17.56
N ASP A 113 -6.50 -23.67 -17.35
CA ASP A 113 -7.19 -23.56 -16.06
C ASP A 113 -7.13 -24.95 -15.39
N GLU A 114 -5.94 -25.38 -14.96
CA GLU A 114 -5.79 -26.37 -13.92
C GLU A 114 -6.35 -25.70 -12.69
N ASP A 115 -7.65 -25.97 -12.46
CA ASP A 115 -8.38 -25.73 -11.23
C ASP A 115 -7.48 -26.10 -10.05
N VAL A 116 -6.70 -25.13 -9.58
CA VAL A 116 -5.87 -25.27 -8.39
C VAL A 116 -6.90 -25.56 -7.32
N GLY A 117 -6.96 -26.82 -6.89
CA GLY A 117 -7.98 -27.36 -6.01
C GLY A 117 -7.92 -26.72 -4.63
N ILE A 118 -8.28 -25.45 -4.54
CA ILE A 118 -8.49 -24.73 -3.30
C ILE A 118 -9.77 -25.30 -2.74
N ASP A 119 -9.64 -26.09 -1.67
CA ASP A 119 -10.79 -26.63 -0.96
C ASP A 119 -11.69 -25.46 -0.49
N PRO A 120 -12.92 -25.32 -1.04
CA PRO A 120 -13.80 -24.22 -0.68
C PRO A 120 -14.19 -24.23 0.80
N GLU A 121 -14.18 -25.39 1.45
CA GLU A 121 -14.46 -25.51 2.89
C GLU A 121 -13.31 -24.93 3.71
N LEU A 122 -12.07 -25.32 3.39
CA LEU A 122 -10.86 -24.77 4.02
C LEU A 122 -10.76 -23.25 3.80
N ALA A 123 -11.06 -22.79 2.59
CA ALA A 123 -11.07 -21.36 2.28
C ALA A 123 -12.06 -20.61 3.18
N ARG A 124 -13.29 -21.10 3.28
CA ARG A 124 -14.30 -20.49 4.16
C ARG A 124 -13.88 -20.48 5.62
N GLU A 125 -13.23 -21.54 6.11
CA GLU A 125 -12.67 -21.59 7.46
C GLU A 125 -11.62 -20.49 7.67
N LYS A 126 -10.65 -20.37 6.76
CA LYS A 126 -9.58 -19.35 6.82
C LYS A 126 -10.11 -17.93 6.71
N PHE A 127 -11.04 -17.67 5.79
CA PHE A 127 -11.70 -16.36 5.69
C PHE A 127 -12.55 -16.05 6.93
N SER A 128 -13.19 -17.06 7.54
CA SER A 128 -13.88 -16.87 8.83
C SER A 128 -12.90 -16.55 9.96
N GLU A 129 -11.71 -17.14 9.97
CA GLU A 129 -10.66 -16.82 10.94
C GLU A 129 -10.20 -15.36 10.75
N LEU A 130 -9.90 -14.96 9.51
CA LEU A 130 -9.52 -13.59 9.14
C LEU A 130 -10.60 -12.58 9.54
N ARG A 131 -11.88 -12.88 9.31
CA ARG A 131 -12.99 -12.01 9.71
C ARG A 131 -13.09 -11.85 11.23
N ARG A 132 -12.78 -12.91 12.00
CA ARG A 132 -12.78 -12.84 13.47
C ARG A 132 -11.63 -12.00 13.99
N THR A 133 -10.42 -12.18 13.47
CA THR A 133 -9.26 -11.36 13.88
C THR A 133 -9.44 -9.90 13.46
N TYR A 134 -10.03 -9.64 12.29
CA TYR A 134 -10.39 -8.29 11.85
C TYR A 134 -11.39 -7.60 12.80
N ALA A 135 -12.49 -8.26 13.14
CA ALA A 135 -13.48 -7.72 14.07
C ALA A 135 -12.93 -7.49 15.49
N ALA A 136 -12.01 -8.34 15.95
CA ALA A 136 -11.30 -8.17 17.21
C ALA A 136 -10.41 -6.91 17.19
N MET A 137 -9.69 -6.70 16.08
CA MET A 137 -8.88 -5.51 15.85
C MET A 137 -9.73 -4.24 15.81
N GLU A 138 -10.86 -4.22 15.08
CA GLU A 138 -11.80 -3.08 15.09
C GLU A 138 -12.31 -2.75 16.49
N THR A 139 -12.68 -3.78 17.26
CA THR A 139 -13.15 -3.61 18.64
C THR A 139 -12.04 -3.04 19.53
N ALA A 140 -10.80 -3.49 19.35
CA ALA A 140 -9.65 -2.96 20.08
C ALA A 140 -9.37 -1.48 19.73
N ILE A 141 -9.44 -1.12 18.45
CA ILE A 141 -9.32 0.28 18.00
C ILE A 141 -10.41 1.14 18.65
N GLN A 142 -11.67 0.69 18.66
CA GLN A 142 -12.78 1.45 19.25
C GLN A 142 -12.66 1.61 20.77
N GLN A 143 -12.15 0.60 21.48
CA GLN A 143 -12.06 0.62 22.94
C GLN A 143 -10.81 1.32 23.48
N TYR A 144 -9.66 1.13 22.83
CA TYR A 144 -8.36 1.53 23.36
C TYR A 144 -7.64 2.57 22.49
N GLY A 145 -8.11 2.79 21.27
CA GLY A 145 -7.46 3.64 20.27
C GLY A 145 -6.38 2.90 19.47
N ARG A 146 -6.00 3.48 18.33
CA ARG A 146 -5.07 2.86 17.35
C ARG A 146 -3.67 2.58 17.90
N TYR A 147 -3.18 3.42 18.82
CA TYR A 147 -1.78 3.39 19.27
C TYR A 147 -1.53 2.62 20.57
N ASP A 148 -2.57 2.07 21.21
CA ASP A 148 -2.46 1.27 22.43
C ASP A 148 -1.77 -0.09 22.14
N GLU A 149 -1.00 -0.61 23.10
CA GLU A 149 -0.29 -1.88 22.95
C GLU A 149 -1.24 -3.07 22.69
N ARG A 150 -2.45 -3.04 23.24
CA ARG A 150 -3.46 -4.09 23.01
C ARG A 150 -3.99 -4.09 21.58
N THR A 151 -4.14 -2.90 21.01
CA THR A 151 -4.54 -2.73 19.62
C THR A 151 -3.44 -3.20 18.68
N LYS A 152 -2.18 -2.85 18.98
CA LYS A 152 -1.01 -3.37 18.23
C LYS A 152 -0.94 -4.89 18.22
N ALA A 153 -1.09 -5.54 19.38
CA ALA A 153 -1.12 -7.00 19.44
C ALA A 153 -2.27 -7.62 18.62
N SER A 154 -3.40 -6.93 18.49
CA SER A 154 -4.52 -7.38 17.65
C SER A 154 -4.24 -7.18 16.16
N ILE A 155 -3.55 -6.10 15.79
CA ILE A 155 -3.08 -5.85 14.41
C ILE A 155 -2.02 -6.88 14.03
N ASP A 156 -1.08 -7.20 14.92
CA ASP A 156 -0.05 -8.21 14.69
C ASP A 156 -0.69 -9.58 14.45
N ALA A 157 -1.65 -9.97 15.31
CA ALA A 157 -2.38 -11.23 15.13
C ALA A 157 -3.15 -11.29 13.79
N LEU A 158 -3.77 -10.17 13.40
CA LEU A 158 -4.46 -10.04 12.13
C LEU A 158 -3.50 -10.16 10.93
N SER A 159 -2.33 -9.51 11.01
CA SER A 159 -1.27 -9.56 10.00
C SER A 159 -0.76 -11.00 9.83
N GLU A 160 -0.53 -11.72 10.93
CA GLU A 160 -0.13 -13.14 10.89
C GLU A 160 -1.20 -14.04 10.26
N THR A 161 -2.50 -13.79 10.51
CA THR A 161 -3.57 -14.50 9.80
C THR A 161 -3.57 -14.17 8.31
N PHE A 162 -3.39 -12.91 7.93
CA PHE A 162 -3.36 -12.48 6.53
C PHE A 162 -2.17 -13.06 5.75
N LYS A 163 -1.00 -13.20 6.37
CA LYS A 163 0.20 -13.81 5.75
C LYS A 163 -0.01 -15.26 5.31
N GLN A 164 -1.00 -15.96 5.87
CA GLN A 164 -1.34 -17.32 5.45
C GLN A 164 -2.03 -17.36 4.08
N PHE A 165 -2.50 -16.22 3.55
CA PHE A 165 -3.19 -16.16 2.27
C PHE A 165 -2.16 -15.94 1.15
N ARG A 166 -2.22 -16.79 0.11
CA ARG A 166 -1.43 -16.59 -1.11
C ARG A 166 -2.27 -15.87 -2.15
N LEU A 167 -2.20 -14.54 -2.13
CA LEU A 167 -2.91 -13.69 -3.10
C LEU A 167 -2.34 -13.86 -4.51
N ILE A 168 -3.20 -13.65 -5.51
CA ILE A 168 -2.80 -13.61 -6.91
C ILE A 168 -2.08 -12.28 -7.18
N PRO A 169 -1.04 -12.24 -8.05
CA PRO A 169 -0.27 -11.01 -8.32
C PRO A 169 -1.14 -9.78 -8.57
N LYS A 170 -2.15 -9.90 -9.46
CA LYS A 170 -3.08 -8.80 -9.79
C LYS A 170 -3.80 -8.23 -8.57
N GLN A 171 -4.17 -9.08 -7.61
CA GLN A 171 -4.83 -8.63 -6.39
C GLN A 171 -3.86 -7.96 -5.43
N PHE A 172 -2.66 -8.50 -5.32
CA PHE A 172 -1.62 -7.89 -4.51
C PHE A 172 -1.23 -6.50 -5.04
N ASP A 173 -1.03 -6.37 -6.36
CA ASP A 173 -0.71 -5.10 -7.01
C ASP A 173 -1.83 -4.07 -6.82
N ARG A 174 -3.10 -4.52 -6.87
CA ARG A 174 -4.24 -3.67 -6.53
C ARG A 174 -4.14 -3.12 -5.10
N LEU A 175 -3.87 -3.96 -4.11
CA LEU A 175 -3.73 -3.53 -2.71
C LEU A 175 -2.58 -2.53 -2.54
N VAL A 176 -1.43 -2.78 -3.19
CA VAL A 176 -0.29 -1.86 -3.18
C VAL A 176 -0.66 -0.52 -3.82
N ASN A 177 -1.38 -0.54 -4.95
CA ASN A 177 -1.82 0.66 -5.65
C ASN A 177 -2.82 1.47 -4.83
N ASP A 178 -3.77 0.81 -4.16
CA ASP A 178 -4.72 1.48 -3.26
C ASP A 178 -3.98 2.19 -2.11
N MET A 179 -2.97 1.55 -1.50
CA MET A 179 -2.10 2.17 -0.49
C MET A 179 -1.34 3.38 -1.05
N ARG A 180 -0.75 3.26 -2.24
CA ARG A 180 -0.02 4.37 -2.90
C ARG A 180 -0.95 5.57 -3.14
N GLN A 181 -2.15 5.33 -3.64
CA GLN A 181 -3.14 6.38 -3.88
C GLN A 181 -3.55 7.08 -2.58
N THR A 182 -3.76 6.33 -1.49
CA THR A 182 -4.06 6.90 -0.17
C THR A 182 -2.91 7.78 0.31
N MET A 183 -1.66 7.33 0.19
CA MET A 183 -0.48 8.12 0.54
C MET A 183 -0.33 9.39 -0.32
N ASP A 184 -0.67 9.33 -1.61
CA ASP A 184 -0.65 10.50 -2.48
C ASP A 184 -1.73 11.53 -2.11
N LYS A 185 -2.91 11.08 -1.65
CA LYS A 185 -3.94 11.97 -1.09
C LYS A 185 -3.42 12.69 0.16
N VAL A 186 -2.74 11.98 1.07
CA VAL A 186 -2.11 12.55 2.28
C VAL A 186 -1.05 13.60 1.88
N ARG A 187 -0.09 13.21 1.04
CA ARG A 187 0.98 14.12 0.56
C ARG A 187 0.42 15.35 -0.14
N THR A 188 -0.69 15.21 -0.87
CA THR A 188 -1.36 16.34 -1.52
C THR A 188 -1.88 17.34 -0.48
N GLN A 189 -2.51 16.88 0.59
CA GLN A 189 -2.97 17.77 1.67
C GLN A 189 -1.79 18.38 2.43
N GLU A 190 -0.76 17.59 2.79
CA GLU A 190 0.44 18.10 3.46
C GLU A 190 1.15 19.19 2.66
N ARG A 191 1.33 18.98 1.36
CA ARG A 191 1.95 19.97 0.46
C ARG A 191 1.11 21.24 0.36
N LEU A 192 -0.22 21.11 0.34
CA LEU A 192 -1.13 22.25 0.32
C LEU A 192 -1.04 23.05 1.62
N VAL A 193 -1.11 22.36 2.77
CA VAL A 193 -0.94 22.96 4.11
C VAL A 193 0.42 23.66 4.22
N MET A 194 1.49 23.00 3.81
CA MET A 194 2.84 23.57 3.82
C MET A 194 2.93 24.82 2.94
N ARG A 195 2.34 24.81 1.73
CA ARG A 195 2.32 25.97 0.82
C ARG A 195 1.56 27.15 1.44
N LEU A 196 0.40 26.91 2.04
CA LEU A 196 -0.41 27.95 2.69
C LEU A 196 0.34 28.57 3.88
N CYS A 197 0.94 27.74 4.75
CA CYS A 197 1.66 28.21 5.93
C CYS A 197 3.02 28.86 5.60
N VAL A 198 3.87 28.17 4.85
CA VAL A 198 5.27 28.57 4.64
C VAL A 198 5.38 29.60 3.52
N ASP A 199 4.76 29.35 2.36
CA ASP A 199 4.95 30.21 1.19
C ASP A 199 4.05 31.45 1.23
N GLN A 200 2.77 31.28 1.59
CA GLN A 200 1.78 32.36 1.58
C GLN A 200 1.74 33.13 2.90
N ALA A 201 1.63 32.43 4.04
CA ALA A 201 1.61 33.07 5.35
C ALA A 201 3.00 33.45 5.88
N LYS A 202 4.07 33.06 5.19
CA LYS A 202 5.48 33.33 5.57
C LYS A 202 5.85 32.81 6.96
N MET A 203 5.24 31.70 7.38
CA MET A 203 5.67 30.99 8.57
C MET A 203 7.04 30.34 8.32
N PRO A 204 8.01 30.46 9.25
CA PRO A 204 9.27 29.74 9.13
C PRO A 204 9.05 28.22 9.11
N LYS A 205 9.64 27.51 8.14
CA LYS A 205 9.49 26.05 7.97
C LYS A 205 9.80 25.27 9.26
N LYS A 206 10.80 25.69 10.04
CA LYS A 206 11.15 25.06 11.32
C LYS A 206 9.99 25.14 12.33
N THR A 207 9.31 26.27 12.42
CA THR A 207 8.15 26.45 13.30
C THR A 207 6.95 25.67 12.79
N PHE A 208 6.73 25.64 11.48
CA PHE A 208 5.68 24.82 10.86
C PHE A 208 5.85 23.34 11.23
N VAL A 209 7.04 22.77 10.98
CA VAL A 209 7.32 21.34 11.28
C VAL A 209 7.14 21.04 12.77
N GLN A 210 7.51 21.97 13.66
CA GLN A 210 7.33 21.80 15.12
C GLN A 210 5.87 21.76 15.57
N LEU A 211 4.99 22.53 14.92
CA LEU A 211 3.56 22.57 15.24
C LEU A 211 2.78 21.45 14.55
N PHE A 212 3.15 21.15 13.30
CA PHE A 212 2.42 20.22 12.45
C PHE A 212 2.73 18.75 12.78
N ALA A 213 4.02 18.41 12.96
CA ALA A 213 4.42 17.02 13.16
C ALA A 213 3.82 16.43 14.46
N GLY A 214 3.10 15.32 14.33
CA GLY A 214 2.42 14.63 15.43
C GLY A 214 1.02 15.14 15.77
N ASN A 215 0.56 16.23 15.14
CA ASN A 215 -0.80 16.77 15.29
C ASN A 215 -1.49 16.97 13.93
N GLU A 216 -1.05 16.29 12.88
CA GLU A 216 -1.36 16.60 11.48
C GLU A 216 -2.88 16.58 11.16
N SER A 217 -3.63 15.71 11.84
CA SER A 217 -5.09 15.57 11.72
C SER A 217 -5.90 16.35 12.76
N SER A 218 -5.24 17.04 13.69
CA SER A 218 -5.87 17.81 14.76
C SER A 218 -5.87 19.30 14.46
N ASP A 219 -7.01 19.97 14.64
CA ASP A 219 -7.10 21.44 14.51
C ASP A 219 -6.26 22.20 15.55
N ALA A 220 -5.76 21.52 16.59
CA ALA A 220 -5.04 22.14 17.70
C ALA A 220 -3.79 22.93 17.25
N TRP A 221 -3.07 22.45 16.23
CA TRP A 221 -1.88 23.15 15.74
C TRP A 221 -2.24 24.44 14.98
N ILE A 222 -3.43 24.49 14.36
CA ILE A 222 -3.95 25.70 13.70
C ILE A 222 -4.26 26.74 14.77
N ASP A 223 -4.97 26.35 15.82
CA ASP A 223 -5.32 27.23 16.93
C ASP A 223 -4.06 27.76 17.64
N GLU A 224 -3.04 26.92 17.84
CA GLU A 224 -1.74 27.34 18.38
C GLU A 224 -1.02 28.32 17.45
N ALA A 225 -1.05 28.08 16.14
CA ALA A 225 -0.46 28.97 15.15
C ALA A 225 -1.13 30.36 15.16
N LEU A 226 -2.46 30.41 15.26
CA LEU A 226 -3.27 31.63 15.33
C LEU A 226 -3.03 32.41 16.64
N ASN A 227 -2.94 31.71 17.77
CA ASN A 227 -2.74 32.32 19.09
C ASN A 227 -1.29 32.66 19.41
N SER A 228 -0.34 32.33 18.53
CA SER A 228 1.10 32.55 18.76
C SER A 228 1.52 34.01 18.88
N GLY A 229 0.67 34.96 18.47
CA GLY A 229 0.97 36.40 18.49
C GLY A 229 2.11 36.82 17.54
N LYS A 230 2.58 35.93 16.67
CA LYS A 230 3.70 36.19 15.74
C LYS A 230 3.20 36.83 14.44
N PRO A 231 4.09 37.46 13.63
CA PRO A 231 3.69 38.14 12.40
C PRO A 231 3.02 37.24 11.35
N TYR A 232 3.26 35.93 11.39
CA TYR A 232 2.59 34.98 10.49
C TYR A 232 1.15 34.68 10.93
N ALA A 233 0.77 34.88 12.20
CA ALA A 233 -0.54 34.50 12.72
C ALA A 233 -1.68 35.22 12.00
N GLU A 234 -1.55 36.53 11.77
CA GLU A 234 -2.53 37.32 11.02
C GLU A 234 -2.68 36.84 9.56
N ARG A 235 -1.59 36.31 8.97
CA ARG A 235 -1.62 35.79 7.60
C ARG A 235 -2.20 34.38 7.54
N VAL A 236 -1.90 33.55 8.54
CA VAL A 236 -2.51 32.22 8.71
C VAL A 236 -4.03 32.35 8.88
N ALA A 237 -4.51 33.35 9.61
CA ALA A 237 -5.94 33.61 9.79
C ALA A 237 -6.70 33.84 8.48
N ARG A 238 -6.02 34.35 7.43
CA ARG A 238 -6.64 34.53 6.09
C ARG A 238 -6.88 33.22 5.35
N TYR A 239 -6.15 32.17 5.72
CA TYR A 239 -6.22 30.84 5.11
C TYR A 239 -6.76 29.80 6.09
N GLU A 240 -7.34 30.22 7.21
CA GLU A 240 -7.81 29.30 8.26
C GLU A 240 -8.84 28.30 7.73
N GLU A 241 -9.82 28.76 6.95
CA GLU A 241 -10.86 27.90 6.38
C GLU A 241 -10.27 26.83 5.45
N ASP A 242 -9.33 27.22 4.59
CA ASP A 242 -8.63 26.30 3.69
C ASP A 242 -7.76 25.29 4.48
N LEU A 243 -7.08 25.74 5.52
CA LEU A 243 -6.26 24.88 6.39
C LEU A 243 -7.12 23.86 7.14
N ARG A 244 -8.21 24.29 7.78
CA ARG A 244 -9.16 23.38 8.46
C ARG A 244 -9.78 22.40 7.46
N ARG A 245 -10.07 22.83 6.23
CA ARG A 245 -10.56 21.93 5.17
C ARG A 245 -9.52 20.88 4.78
N CYS A 246 -8.23 21.23 4.74
CA CYS A 246 -7.16 20.27 4.48
C CYS A 246 -7.02 19.27 5.63
N VAL A 247 -7.02 19.75 6.88
CA VAL A 247 -6.95 18.92 8.09
C VAL A 247 -8.18 17.99 8.17
N GLN A 248 -9.38 18.48 7.85
CA GLN A 248 -10.57 17.64 7.79
C GLN A 248 -10.44 16.51 6.76
N LYS A 249 -9.82 16.77 5.60
CA LYS A 249 -9.54 15.71 4.62
C LYS A 249 -8.51 14.70 5.13
N LEU A 250 -7.45 15.17 5.82
CA LEU A 250 -6.48 14.28 6.47
C LEU A 250 -7.15 13.40 7.52
N LYS A 251 -8.05 13.97 8.32
CA LYS A 251 -8.83 13.24 9.33
C LYS A 251 -9.74 12.18 8.70
N ILE A 252 -10.42 12.50 7.59
CA ILE A 252 -11.22 11.52 6.85
C ILE A 252 -10.33 10.36 6.37
N ILE A 253 -9.15 10.65 5.83
CA ILE A 253 -8.21 9.60 5.39
C ILE A 253 -7.74 8.76 6.59
N GLU A 254 -7.50 9.36 7.76
CA GLU A 254 -7.13 8.64 8.98
C GLU A 254 -8.26 7.74 9.50
N GLU A 255 -9.52 8.14 9.34
CA GLU A 255 -10.70 7.34 9.70
C GLU A 255 -10.98 6.20 8.69
N GLU A 256 -10.63 6.39 7.41
CA GLU A 256 -10.78 5.39 6.34
C GLU A 256 -9.63 4.36 6.29
N SER A 257 -8.47 4.67 6.89
CA SER A 257 -7.22 3.89 6.84
C SER A 257 -6.95 3.10 8.12
#